data_AF-A0A8H3CE33-F1
#
_entry.id   AF-A0A8H3CE33-F1
#
_cell.length_a   1.000
_cell.length_b   1.000
_cell.length_c   1.000
_cell.angle_alpha   90.00
_cell.angle_beta   90.00
_cell.angle_gamma   90.00
#
_symmetry.space_group_name_H-M   'P 1'
#
loop_
_entity.id
_entity.type
_entity.pdbx_description
1 polymer ?
#
loop_
_entity_poly.entity_id
_entity_poly.type
_entity_poly.pdbx_seq_one_letter_code
_entity_poly.pdbx_strand_id
1 'polypeptide(L)'
;PSEYKPFLDFFDAVHVQGKNARCLAISGIALLVYDWLTTLDKEVEYTWGRKWSLARVVYYLNRVLPIMLIGAVLIPNVLFAPAHFTPSVQEGNIVLQLWCYCVIGHYLHYLDHSLLGAVWSKVRILSFPRPLKVLTWLILAIGHGVLQVTMNIDKSTIMANPLPGILRGCIVSIPHDMWHSYLAGVLYELAIFCLIMWRIWYLGDGLGLTPLMRQLLKNGVSFFAVNLALMLFSCVGSAYPSTVIIANGSGLLTALSSTMCSRIFFSMHDFASEDRVHVSIGPSPVSGVRGSAIFTGQFAIPLETFSDGSRSPSGLQVTFDTPPHSIGRSVSTKGKYSDKLCV
;
A
#
# COMPACT_ATOMS: atom_id res chain seq x y z
N PRO A 1 37.07 39.08 0.27
CA PRO A 1 35.62 39.06 -0.08
C PRO A 1 35.25 37.98 -1.11
N SER A 2 36.02 37.79 -2.18
CA SER A 2 35.77 36.77 -3.21
C SER A 2 35.90 35.32 -2.72
N GLU A 3 36.79 35.07 -1.75
CA GLU A 3 37.07 33.72 -1.21
C GLU A 3 35.87 33.11 -0.46
N TYR A 4 35.02 33.94 0.14
CA TYR A 4 33.83 33.48 0.87
C TYR A 4 32.59 33.29 -0.01
N LYS A 5 32.65 33.71 -1.28
CA LYS A 5 31.48 33.67 -2.16
C LYS A 5 30.91 32.25 -2.36
N PRO A 6 31.72 31.21 -2.67
CA PRO A 6 31.20 29.85 -2.85
C PRO A 6 30.55 29.28 -1.59
N PHE A 7 31.09 29.66 -0.42
CA PHE A 7 30.54 29.28 0.86
C PHE A 7 29.16 29.93 1.07
N LEU A 8 29.05 31.25 0.87
CA LEU A 8 27.77 31.95 0.99
C LEU A 8 26.71 31.43 0.01
N ASP A 9 27.09 31.20 -1.26
CA ASP A 9 26.20 30.66 -2.28
C ASP A 9 25.65 29.26 -1.89
N PHE A 10 26.48 28.42 -1.25
CA PHE A 10 26.06 27.12 -0.72
C PHE A 10 25.03 27.27 0.42
N PHE A 11 25.27 28.18 1.37
CA PHE A 11 24.34 28.42 2.48
C PHE A 11 22.99 28.95 2.00
N ASP A 12 23.01 29.88 1.03
CA ASP A 12 21.78 30.41 0.43
C ASP A 12 21.01 29.30 -0.30
N ALA A 13 21.70 28.43 -1.05
CA ALA A 13 21.07 27.28 -1.71
C ALA A 13 20.42 26.32 -0.70
N VAL A 14 21.11 25.98 0.39
CA VAL A 14 20.57 25.12 1.46
C VAL A 14 19.37 25.76 2.14
N HIS A 15 19.44 27.07 2.42
CA HIS A 15 18.35 27.81 3.05
C HIS A 15 17.09 27.83 2.17
N VAL A 16 17.25 28.15 0.87
CA VAL A 16 16.15 28.15 -0.10
C VAL A 16 15.53 26.76 -0.23
N GLN A 17 16.36 25.72 -0.32
CA GLN A 17 15.86 24.34 -0.38
C GLN A 17 15.09 23.95 0.87
N GLY A 18 15.61 24.28 2.07
CA GLY A 18 14.93 23.99 3.34
C GLY A 18 13.58 24.70 3.43
N LYS A 19 13.49 25.96 3.00
CA LYS A 19 12.22 26.69 2.93
C LYS A 19 11.22 26.03 1.98
N ASN A 20 11.67 25.60 0.80
CA ASN A 20 10.80 24.92 -0.16
C ASN A 20 10.34 23.55 0.35
N ALA A 21 11.23 22.77 0.97
CA ALA A 21 10.90 21.51 1.61
C ALA A 21 9.83 21.68 2.69
N ARG A 22 9.93 22.73 3.52
CA ARG A 22 8.89 23.10 4.52
C ARG A 22 7.53 23.33 3.89
N CYS A 23 7.49 24.18 2.86
CA CYS A 23 6.23 24.51 2.17
C CYS A 23 5.58 23.27 1.54
N LEU A 24 6.39 22.37 0.97
CA LEU A 24 5.91 21.10 0.41
C LEU A 24 5.45 20.13 1.50
N ALA A 25 6.14 20.05 2.63
CA ALA A 25 5.74 19.21 3.76
C ALA A 25 4.38 19.64 4.35
N ILE A 26 4.20 20.95 4.56
CA ILE A 26 2.92 21.52 5.01
C ILE A 26 1.82 21.22 4.00
N SER A 27 2.10 21.42 2.71
CA SER A 27 1.16 21.08 1.62
C SER A 27 0.83 19.58 1.61
N GLY A 28 1.81 18.70 1.82
CA GLY A 28 1.63 17.25 1.88
C GLY A 28 0.74 16.81 3.05
N ILE A 29 0.91 17.40 4.23
CA ILE A 29 0.02 17.14 5.38
C ILE A 29 -1.38 17.67 5.12
N ALA A 30 -1.50 18.90 4.61
CA ALA A 30 -2.80 19.48 4.27
C ALA A 30 -3.54 18.60 3.27
N LEU A 31 -2.84 18.05 2.27
CA LEU A 31 -3.39 17.11 1.31
C LEU A 31 -3.84 15.80 1.97
N LEU A 32 -3.03 15.20 2.86
CA LEU A 32 -3.39 13.97 3.57
C LEU A 32 -4.63 14.17 4.47
N VAL A 33 -4.69 15.28 5.21
CA VAL A 33 -5.84 15.61 6.05
C VAL A 33 -7.07 15.84 5.19
N TYR A 34 -6.94 16.58 4.09
CA TYR A 34 -8.03 16.82 3.14
C TYR A 34 -8.55 15.50 2.54
N ASP A 35 -7.66 14.61 2.11
CA ASP A 35 -8.04 13.30 1.59
C ASP A 35 -8.75 12.46 2.65
N TRP A 36 -8.27 12.47 3.90
CA TRP A 36 -8.94 11.77 4.99
C TRP A 36 -10.37 12.29 5.19
N LEU A 37 -10.54 13.60 5.33
CA LEU A 37 -11.87 14.20 5.55
C LEU A 37 -12.83 13.92 4.39
N THR A 38 -12.35 14.02 3.15
CA THR A 38 -13.18 13.81 1.95
C THR A 38 -13.49 12.35 1.64
N THR A 39 -12.85 11.41 2.31
CA THR A 39 -13.09 9.97 2.12
C THR A 39 -13.58 9.29 3.40
N LEU A 40 -13.88 10.05 4.45
CA LEU A 40 -14.31 9.53 5.74
C LEU A 40 -15.68 8.84 5.64
N ASP A 41 -16.59 9.37 4.83
CA ASP A 41 -17.88 8.77 4.52
C ASP A 41 -17.73 7.35 3.97
N LYS A 42 -16.89 7.19 2.95
CA LYS A 42 -16.57 5.88 2.34
C LYS A 42 -15.82 4.98 3.30
N GLU A 43 -14.95 5.54 4.14
CA GLU A 43 -14.22 4.79 5.16
C GLU A 43 -15.16 4.18 6.20
N VAL A 44 -16.13 4.96 6.67
CA VAL A 44 -17.15 4.49 7.62
C VAL A 44 -17.99 3.39 6.99
N GLU A 45 -18.44 3.58 5.75
CA GLU A 45 -19.28 2.61 5.03
C GLU A 45 -18.56 1.29 4.76
N TYR A 46 -17.35 1.35 4.20
CA TYR A 46 -16.65 0.14 3.73
C TYR A 46 -15.75 -0.51 4.77
N THR A 47 -15.29 0.24 5.77
CA THR A 47 -14.21 -0.23 6.65
C THR A 47 -14.70 -0.44 8.08
N TRP A 48 -15.43 0.50 8.69
CA TRP A 48 -15.60 0.53 10.16
C TRP A 48 -16.36 -0.68 10.72
N GLY A 49 -17.39 -1.19 10.04
CA GLY A 49 -18.21 -2.32 10.49
C GLY A 49 -17.76 -3.72 10.05
N ARG A 50 -16.69 -3.85 9.24
CA ARG A 50 -16.27 -5.16 8.69
C ARG A 50 -15.33 -5.91 9.62
N LYS A 51 -15.24 -7.24 9.50
CA LYS A 51 -14.23 -8.03 10.22
C LYS A 51 -12.82 -7.58 9.83
N TRP A 52 -11.89 -7.63 10.78
CA TRP A 52 -10.49 -7.30 10.52
C TRP A 52 -9.89 -8.26 9.49
N SER A 53 -9.33 -7.70 8.43
CA SER A 53 -8.61 -8.42 7.38
C SER A 53 -7.24 -7.79 7.19
N LEU A 54 -6.31 -8.53 6.58
CA LEU A 54 -4.98 -7.98 6.29
C LEU A 54 -5.06 -6.71 5.44
N ALA A 55 -5.93 -6.69 4.43
CA ALA A 55 -6.15 -5.50 3.59
C ALA A 55 -6.61 -4.28 4.41
N ARG A 56 -7.45 -4.49 5.43
CA ARG A 56 -7.91 -3.42 6.34
C ARG A 56 -6.76 -2.88 7.20
N VAL A 57 -5.90 -3.76 7.72
CA VAL A 57 -4.72 -3.34 8.49
C VAL A 57 -3.79 -2.52 7.61
N VAL A 58 -3.48 -3.03 6.41
CA VAL A 58 -2.65 -2.35 5.41
C VAL A 58 -3.21 -0.97 5.06
N TYR A 59 -4.52 -0.87 4.84
CA TYR A 59 -5.20 0.39 4.57
C TYR A 59 -5.03 1.40 5.71
N TYR A 60 -5.26 1.00 6.97
CA TYR A 60 -5.08 1.90 8.11
C TYR A 60 -3.62 2.33 8.30
N LEU A 61 -2.67 1.42 8.09
CA LEU A 61 -1.25 1.75 8.13
C LEU A 61 -0.89 2.77 7.04
N ASN A 62 -1.36 2.57 5.81
CA ASN A 62 -1.18 3.52 4.72
C ASN A 62 -1.76 4.91 5.03
N ARG A 63 -2.82 4.99 5.85
CA ARG A 63 -3.50 6.24 6.18
C ARG A 63 -2.89 6.97 7.38
N VAL A 64 -2.56 6.23 8.44
CA VAL A 64 -2.07 6.79 9.71
C VAL A 64 -0.56 7.03 9.66
N LEU A 65 0.23 6.13 9.07
CA LEU A 65 1.69 6.23 9.11
C LEU A 65 2.22 7.48 8.41
N PRO A 66 1.74 7.92 7.23
CA PRO A 66 2.21 9.14 6.58
C PRO A 66 1.91 10.39 7.40
N ILE A 67 0.74 10.48 8.03
CA ILE A 67 0.39 11.62 8.88
C ILE A 67 1.28 11.65 10.12
N MET A 68 1.50 10.49 10.75
CA MET A 68 2.43 10.38 11.88
C MET A 68 3.86 10.71 11.47
N LEU A 69 4.31 10.24 10.31
CA LEU A 69 5.67 10.47 9.82
C LEU A 69 5.90 11.94 9.47
N ILE A 70 5.06 12.54 8.63
CA ILE A 70 5.26 13.94 8.22
C ILE A 70 4.93 14.88 9.40
N GLY A 71 3.88 14.59 10.16
CA GLY A 71 3.41 15.43 11.27
C GLY A 71 4.26 15.36 12.54
N ALA A 72 4.63 14.16 13.00
CA ALA A 72 5.38 14.00 14.25
C ALA A 72 6.90 14.06 14.05
N VAL A 73 7.39 13.73 12.85
CA VAL A 73 8.82 13.61 12.60
C VAL A 73 9.33 14.73 11.70
N LEU A 74 8.65 15.05 10.61
CA LEU A 74 9.14 16.08 9.69
C LEU A 74 8.85 17.51 10.20
N ILE A 75 7.64 17.80 10.66
CA ILE A 75 7.29 19.16 11.14
C ILE A 75 8.19 19.62 12.30
N PRO A 76 8.40 18.87 13.39
CA PRO A 76 9.19 19.38 14.52
C PRO A 76 10.64 19.65 14.14
N ASN A 77 11.23 18.78 13.33
CA ASN A 77 12.61 18.91 12.91
C ASN A 77 12.80 20.02 11.88
N VAL A 78 11.84 20.18 10.97
CA VAL A 78 11.96 21.16 9.89
C VAL A 78 11.45 22.54 10.34
N LEU A 79 10.33 22.64 11.07
CA LEU A 79 9.77 23.92 11.54
C LEU A 79 10.34 24.41 12.86
N PHE A 80 10.61 23.51 13.80
CA PHE A 80 10.84 23.90 15.20
C PHE A 80 12.26 23.70 15.71
N ALA A 81 13.17 23.08 14.94
CA ALA A 81 14.58 22.77 15.27
C ALA A 81 15.08 23.53 16.52
N PRO A 82 14.77 23.02 17.72
CA PRO A 82 14.93 23.86 18.89
C PRO A 82 16.42 23.94 19.17
N ALA A 83 16.94 25.17 19.21
CA ALA A 83 18.36 25.47 19.34
C ALA A 83 18.98 25.02 20.66
N HIS A 84 18.24 24.31 21.51
CA HIS A 84 18.59 23.97 22.88
C HIS A 84 18.76 22.47 23.15
N PHE A 85 18.60 21.58 22.15
CA PHE A 85 18.93 20.17 22.39
C PHE A 85 20.44 19.96 22.45
N THR A 86 20.88 19.12 23.40
CA THR A 86 22.27 18.67 23.46
C THR A 86 22.59 17.84 22.20
N PRO A 87 23.83 17.90 21.68
CA PRO A 87 24.23 17.21 20.45
C PRO A 87 23.88 15.71 20.45
N SER A 88 24.02 15.04 21.60
CA SER A 88 23.73 13.61 21.76
C SER A 88 22.24 13.25 21.61
N VAL A 89 21.34 14.09 22.11
CA VAL A 89 19.88 13.89 21.95
C VAL A 89 19.45 14.15 20.51
N GLN A 90 20.13 15.08 19.85
CA GLN A 90 19.87 15.41 18.46
C GLN A 90 20.33 14.31 17.50
N GLU A 91 21.50 13.72 17.72
CA GLU A 91 21.99 12.56 16.96
C GLU A 91 21.03 11.38 17.04
N GLY A 92 20.60 11.00 18.25
CA GLY A 92 19.66 9.89 18.44
C GLY A 92 18.31 10.11 17.74
N ASN A 93 17.77 11.33 17.81
CA ASN A 93 16.50 11.67 17.15
C ASN A 93 16.60 11.70 15.63
N ILE A 94 17.71 12.19 15.06
CA ILE A 94 17.94 12.21 13.61
C ILE A 94 18.08 10.77 13.07
N VAL A 95 18.82 9.92 13.78
CA VAL A 95 18.99 8.51 13.39
C VAL A 95 17.65 7.78 13.44
N LEU A 96 16.88 7.95 14.52
CA LEU A 96 15.55 7.35 14.65
C LEU A 96 14.60 7.86 13.56
N GLN A 97 14.67 9.15 13.22
CA GLN A 97 13.88 9.76 12.15
C GLN A 97 14.22 9.19 10.77
N LEU A 98 15.50 9.12 10.41
CA LEU A 98 15.95 8.51 9.16
C LEU A 98 15.52 7.04 9.09
N TRP A 99 15.65 6.31 10.21
CA TRP A 99 15.16 4.95 10.33
C TRP A 99 13.65 4.84 10.09
N CYS A 100 12.84 5.63 10.79
CA CYS A 100 11.39 5.63 10.62
C CYS A 100 11.01 5.96 9.17
N TYR A 101 11.65 6.97 8.57
CA TYR A 101 11.35 7.41 7.22
C TYR A 101 11.68 6.33 6.18
N CYS A 102 12.84 5.70 6.29
CA CYS A 102 13.24 4.64 5.38
C CYS A 102 12.45 3.35 5.60
N VAL A 103 12.21 2.94 6.85
CA VAL A 103 11.44 1.72 7.17
C VAL A 103 9.98 1.90 6.75
N ILE A 104 9.35 3.03 7.07
CA ILE A 104 7.96 3.29 6.68
C ILE A 104 7.86 3.47 5.16
N GLY A 105 8.78 4.20 4.53
CA GLY A 105 8.82 4.35 3.07
C GLY A 105 8.95 3.00 2.35
N HIS A 106 9.88 2.14 2.80
CA HIS A 106 10.03 0.79 2.24
C HIS A 106 8.85 -0.11 2.58
N TYR A 107 8.23 0.05 3.74
CA TYR A 107 7.02 -0.68 4.11
C TYR A 107 5.86 -0.29 3.19
N LEU A 108 5.66 0.99 2.90
CA LEU A 108 4.64 1.46 1.96
C LEU A 108 4.90 0.91 0.55
N HIS A 109 6.15 0.93 0.07
CA HIS A 109 6.52 0.24 -1.18
C HIS A 109 6.25 -1.27 -1.11
N TYR A 110 6.54 -1.92 0.02
CA TYR A 110 6.23 -3.34 0.19
C TYR A 110 4.72 -3.63 0.11
N LEU A 111 3.88 -2.73 0.64
CA LEU A 111 2.43 -2.87 0.52
C LEU A 111 2.00 -2.88 -0.94
N ASP A 112 2.57 -2.00 -1.77
CA ASP A 112 2.34 -2.00 -3.22
C ASP A 112 2.80 -3.33 -3.86
N HIS A 113 3.98 -3.84 -3.47
CA HIS A 113 4.48 -5.13 -3.94
C HIS A 113 3.57 -6.31 -3.57
N SER A 114 3.00 -6.29 -2.37
CA SER A 114 2.13 -7.36 -1.88
C SER A 114 0.79 -7.40 -2.62
N LEU A 115 0.25 -6.23 -2.99
CA LEU A 115 -0.99 -6.11 -3.74
C LEU A 115 -0.81 -6.66 -5.18
N LEU A 116 0.30 -6.32 -5.83
CA LEU A 116 0.68 -6.82 -7.15
C LEU A 116 1.04 -8.30 -7.12
N GLY A 117 1.72 -8.77 -6.08
CA GLY A 117 2.02 -10.18 -5.85
C GLY A 117 0.74 -11.02 -5.72
N ALA A 118 -0.30 -10.49 -5.07
CA ALA A 118 -1.61 -11.15 -5.01
C ALA A 118 -2.27 -11.25 -6.40
N VAL A 119 -2.18 -10.19 -7.22
CA VAL A 119 -2.67 -10.18 -8.61
C VAL A 119 -1.90 -11.19 -9.48
N TRP A 120 -0.58 -11.23 -9.34
CA TRP A 120 0.30 -12.15 -10.08
C TRP A 120 0.19 -13.59 -9.62
N SER A 121 -0.15 -13.86 -8.36
CA SER A 121 -0.34 -15.21 -7.83
C SER A 121 -1.48 -15.98 -8.53
N LYS A 122 -2.39 -15.27 -9.21
CA LYS A 122 -3.43 -15.88 -10.06
C LYS A 122 -2.93 -16.21 -11.47
N VAL A 123 -1.84 -15.61 -11.92
CA VAL A 123 -1.16 -15.97 -13.17
C VAL A 123 -0.36 -17.25 -12.90
N ARG A 124 -0.93 -18.38 -13.31
CA ARG A 124 -0.56 -19.77 -12.98
C ARG A 124 0.80 -20.22 -13.59
N ILE A 125 1.81 -19.35 -13.65
CA ILE A 125 3.06 -19.61 -14.38
C ILE A 125 4.16 -20.26 -13.52
N LEU A 126 4.09 -20.19 -12.19
CA LEU A 126 5.00 -20.97 -11.31
C LEU A 126 4.25 -21.59 -10.12
N SER A 127 4.19 -22.92 -10.07
CA SER A 127 3.59 -23.76 -8.99
C SER A 127 4.37 -23.76 -7.67
N PHE A 128 4.83 -22.59 -7.23
CA PHE A 128 5.45 -22.42 -5.91
C PHE A 128 4.37 -22.12 -4.86
N PRO A 129 4.47 -22.68 -3.64
CA PRO A 129 3.51 -22.42 -2.56
C PRO A 129 3.42 -20.93 -2.24
N ARG A 130 2.19 -20.41 -2.19
CA ARG A 130 1.87 -18.99 -2.00
C ARG A 130 2.56 -18.32 -0.79
N PRO A 131 2.59 -18.91 0.42
CA PRO A 131 3.16 -18.22 1.58
C PRO A 131 4.68 -18.03 1.46
N LEU A 132 5.39 -18.98 0.85
CA LEU A 132 6.84 -18.93 0.73
C LEU A 132 7.30 -17.78 -0.18
N LYS A 133 6.61 -17.57 -1.31
CA LYS A 133 6.88 -16.43 -2.22
C LYS A 133 6.72 -15.09 -1.52
N VAL A 134 5.61 -14.90 -0.80
CA VAL A 134 5.33 -13.64 -0.10
C VAL A 134 6.41 -13.39 0.96
N LEU A 135 6.80 -14.42 1.70
CA LEU A 135 7.87 -14.33 2.70
C LEU A 135 9.23 -14.01 2.08
N THR A 136 9.62 -14.65 0.98
CA THR A 136 10.89 -14.37 0.29
C THR A 136 10.96 -12.92 -0.20
N TRP A 137 9.88 -12.41 -0.81
CA TRP A 137 9.82 -11.01 -1.23
C TRP A 137 9.86 -10.03 -0.05
N LEU A 138 9.22 -10.38 1.06
CA LEU A 138 9.27 -9.59 2.30
C LEU A 138 10.70 -9.51 2.84
N ILE A 139 11.41 -10.63 2.93
CA ILE A 139 12.80 -10.67 3.41
C ILE A 139 13.71 -9.85 2.49
N LEU A 140 13.57 -9.98 1.17
CA LEU A 140 14.37 -9.22 0.21
C LEU A 140 14.09 -7.72 0.30
N ALA A 141 12.82 -7.31 0.44
CA ALA A 141 12.45 -5.91 0.55
C ALA A 141 12.95 -5.29 1.86
N ILE A 142 12.76 -5.97 2.99
CA ILE A 142 13.28 -5.52 4.30
C ILE A 142 14.80 -5.48 4.28
N GLY A 143 15.45 -6.52 3.76
CA GLY A 143 16.91 -6.60 3.66
C GLY A 143 17.50 -5.48 2.80
N HIS A 144 16.88 -5.17 1.65
CA HIS A 144 17.25 -4.04 0.82
C HIS A 144 17.07 -2.71 1.57
N GLY A 145 15.92 -2.51 2.23
CA GLY A 145 15.65 -1.29 3.00
C GLY A 145 16.66 -1.07 4.12
N VAL A 146 16.96 -2.10 4.91
CA VAL A 146 17.96 -2.04 5.99
C VAL A 146 19.35 -1.75 5.42
N LEU A 147 19.75 -2.43 4.34
CA LEU A 147 21.05 -2.19 3.71
C LEU A 147 21.19 -0.74 3.23
N GLN A 148 20.16 -0.20 2.56
CA GLN A 148 20.13 1.19 2.10
C GLN A 148 20.22 2.17 3.28
N VAL A 149 19.50 1.91 4.38
CA VAL A 149 19.55 2.74 5.59
C VAL A 149 20.95 2.75 6.17
N THR A 150 21.55 1.58 6.38
CA THR A 150 22.90 1.48 6.96
C THR A 150 23.92 2.20 6.08
N MET A 151 23.88 1.99 4.76
CA MET A 151 24.80 2.65 3.83
C MET A 151 24.63 4.19 3.80
N ASN A 152 23.40 4.68 3.98
CA ASN A 152 23.12 6.11 3.98
C ASN A 152 23.48 6.78 5.32
N ILE A 153 23.25 6.11 6.45
CA ILE A 153 23.61 6.61 7.78
C ILE A 153 25.12 6.76 7.90
N ASP A 154 25.88 5.74 7.49
CA ASP A 154 27.34 5.73 7.62
C ASP A 154 28.02 6.85 6.80
N LYS A 155 27.38 7.30 5.72
CA LYS A 155 27.87 8.40 4.87
C LYS A 155 27.32 9.78 5.27
N SER A 156 26.30 9.83 6.12
CA SER A 156 25.71 11.09 6.54
C SER A 156 26.60 11.76 7.59
N THR A 157 26.96 13.02 7.36
CA THR A 157 27.76 13.80 8.32
C THR A 157 26.91 14.93 8.90
N ILE A 158 26.94 15.03 10.23
CA ILE A 158 26.26 16.10 10.96
C ILE A 158 27.29 17.22 11.15
N MET A 159 27.05 18.35 10.50
CA MET A 159 27.90 19.53 10.66
C MET A 159 27.31 20.43 11.74
N ALA A 160 28.18 20.83 12.69
CA ALA A 160 27.85 21.89 13.62
C ALA A 160 27.52 23.16 12.84
N ASN A 161 26.40 23.79 13.17
CA ASN A 161 25.92 24.95 12.45
C ASN A 161 26.84 26.16 12.70
N PRO A 162 27.50 26.70 11.66
CA PRO A 162 28.46 27.78 11.84
C PRO A 162 27.78 29.13 12.13
N LEU A 163 26.48 29.27 11.88
CA LEU A 163 25.72 30.51 12.08
C LEU A 163 24.44 30.26 12.92
N PRO A 164 24.57 29.96 14.22
CA PRO A 164 23.43 29.65 15.11
C PRO A 164 22.44 30.82 15.28
N GLY A 165 22.86 32.06 14.99
CA GLY A 165 21.99 33.24 15.05
C GLY A 165 21.03 33.37 13.86
N ILE A 166 21.37 32.79 12.71
CA ILE A 166 20.57 32.91 11.46
C ILE A 166 19.85 31.58 11.18
N LEU A 167 20.58 30.47 11.30
CA LEU A 167 20.06 29.13 11.12
C LEU A 167 19.91 28.51 12.50
N ARG A 168 18.74 27.93 12.81
CA ARG A 168 18.54 27.11 14.00
C ARG A 168 18.54 25.64 13.58
N GLY A 169 19.22 24.79 14.35
CA GLY A 169 19.36 23.35 14.08
C GLY A 169 20.72 22.95 13.52
N CYS A 170 20.91 21.65 13.29
CA CYS A 170 22.11 21.09 12.67
C CYS A 170 21.92 20.94 11.15
N ILE A 171 23.02 21.06 10.42
CA ILE A 171 23.04 20.85 8.98
C ILE A 171 23.43 19.39 8.75
N VAL A 172 22.50 18.61 8.19
CA VAL A 172 22.77 17.23 7.80
C VAL A 172 23.24 17.24 6.35
N SER A 173 24.48 16.82 6.11
CA SER A 173 24.99 16.61 4.76
C SER A 173 24.49 15.26 4.25
N ILE A 174 23.65 15.29 3.21
CA ILE A 174 23.12 14.09 2.55
C ILE A 174 24.17 13.57 1.56
N PRO A 175 24.48 12.26 1.54
CA PRO A 175 25.42 11.70 0.59
C PRO A 175 24.93 11.86 -0.86
N HIS A 176 25.85 12.13 -1.78
CA HIS A 176 25.56 12.27 -3.21
C HIS A 176 24.97 10.98 -3.82
N ASP A 177 25.17 9.82 -3.20
CA ASP A 177 24.71 8.53 -3.70
C ASP A 177 23.25 8.20 -3.34
N MET A 178 22.53 9.08 -2.64
CA MET A 178 21.17 8.80 -2.15
C MET A 178 20.17 8.45 -3.26
N TRP A 179 20.40 8.93 -4.49
CA TRP A 179 19.54 8.62 -5.64
C TRP A 179 19.48 7.13 -5.98
N HIS A 180 20.50 6.33 -5.64
CA HIS A 180 20.49 4.88 -5.87
C HIS A 180 19.36 4.19 -5.11
N SER A 181 18.97 4.72 -3.93
CA SER A 181 17.85 4.20 -3.15
C SER A 181 16.51 4.36 -3.89
N TYR A 182 16.38 5.36 -4.76
CA TYR A 182 15.17 5.61 -5.57
C TYR A 182 15.19 4.90 -6.92
N LEU A 183 16.37 4.66 -7.48
CA LEU A 183 16.51 4.04 -8.80
C LEU A 183 15.81 2.68 -8.88
N ALA A 184 15.97 1.83 -7.85
CA ALA A 184 15.33 0.52 -7.80
C ALA A 184 13.79 0.64 -7.84
N GLY A 185 13.23 1.61 -7.10
CA GLY A 185 11.79 1.89 -7.10
C GLY A 185 11.29 2.43 -8.44
N VAL A 186 12.05 3.32 -9.09
CA VAL A 186 11.71 3.83 -10.44
C VAL A 186 11.68 2.70 -11.47
N LEU A 187 12.70 1.84 -11.49
CA LEU A 187 12.77 0.72 -12.43
C LEU A 187 11.61 -0.26 -12.21
N TYR A 188 11.25 -0.48 -10.95
CA TYR A 188 10.12 -1.33 -10.58
C TYR A 188 8.78 -0.77 -11.05
N GLU A 189 8.48 0.50 -10.74
CA GLU A 189 7.25 1.17 -11.16
C GLU A 189 7.15 1.23 -12.69
N LEU A 190 8.27 1.50 -13.36
CA LEU A 190 8.35 1.49 -14.82
C LEU A 190 8.05 0.09 -15.38
N ALA A 191 8.63 -0.97 -14.79
CA ALA A 191 8.37 -2.34 -15.22
C ALA A 191 6.89 -2.71 -15.07
N ILE A 192 6.26 -2.36 -13.93
CA ILE A 192 4.82 -2.61 -13.72
C ILE A 192 3.98 -1.82 -14.69
N PHE A 193 4.28 -0.54 -14.87
CA PHE A 193 3.57 0.32 -15.81
C PHE A 193 3.62 -0.28 -17.23
N CYS A 194 4.82 -0.69 -17.69
CA CYS A 194 5.01 -1.34 -18.98
C CYS A 194 4.23 -2.67 -19.08
N LEU A 195 4.25 -3.50 -18.03
CA LEU A 195 3.51 -4.77 -18.01
C LEU A 195 1.99 -4.56 -18.04
N ILE A 196 1.48 -3.55 -17.31
CA ILE A 196 0.07 -3.16 -17.35
C ILE A 196 -0.28 -2.70 -18.77
N MET A 197 0.49 -1.76 -19.34
CA MET A 197 0.30 -1.26 -20.71
C MET A 197 0.32 -2.39 -21.74
N TRP A 198 1.30 -3.28 -21.65
CA TRP A 198 1.41 -4.41 -22.56
C TRP A 198 0.20 -5.35 -22.44
N ARG A 199 -0.23 -5.67 -21.23
CA ARG A 199 -1.42 -6.51 -21.00
C ARG A 199 -2.69 -5.87 -21.54
N ILE A 200 -2.83 -4.56 -21.40
CA ILE A 200 -3.97 -3.80 -21.93
C ILE A 200 -4.00 -3.93 -23.45
N TRP A 201 -2.87 -3.67 -24.10
CA TRP A 201 -2.75 -3.76 -25.54
C TRP A 201 -3.07 -5.17 -26.04
N TYR A 202 -2.47 -6.18 -25.42
CA TYR A 202 -2.67 -7.59 -25.79
C TYR A 202 -4.12 -8.08 -25.58
N LEU A 203 -4.78 -7.72 -24.48
CA LEU A 203 -6.17 -8.13 -24.21
C LEU A 203 -7.21 -7.28 -24.94
N GLY A 204 -6.85 -6.04 -25.30
CA GLY A 204 -7.70 -5.13 -26.05
C GLY A 204 -8.03 -5.64 -27.45
N ASP A 205 -7.10 -6.38 -28.06
CA ASP A 205 -7.20 -6.76 -29.47
C ASP A 205 -8.11 -7.97 -29.77
N GLY A 206 -8.65 -8.70 -28.78
CA GLY A 206 -9.43 -9.91 -29.12
C GLY A 206 -10.44 -10.47 -28.12
N LEU A 207 -10.32 -10.20 -26.82
CA LEU A 207 -11.15 -10.88 -25.80
C LEU A 207 -12.13 -9.97 -25.05
N GLY A 208 -12.07 -8.66 -25.32
CA GLY A 208 -12.82 -7.65 -24.58
C GLY A 208 -12.27 -7.46 -23.17
N LEU A 209 -12.05 -6.21 -22.79
CA LEU A 209 -11.65 -5.86 -21.42
C LEU A 209 -12.84 -6.10 -20.48
N THR A 210 -12.64 -6.86 -19.42
CA THR A 210 -13.64 -6.96 -18.34
C THR A 210 -13.93 -5.56 -17.78
N PRO A 211 -15.18 -5.27 -17.35
CA PRO A 211 -15.54 -3.96 -16.83
C PRO A 211 -14.65 -3.53 -15.65
N LEU A 212 -14.26 -4.50 -14.79
CA LEU A 212 -13.28 -4.28 -13.72
C LEU A 212 -11.93 -3.83 -14.26
N MET A 213 -11.40 -4.55 -15.27
CA MET A 213 -10.10 -4.20 -15.85
C MET A 213 -10.16 -2.82 -16.51
N ARG A 214 -11.26 -2.48 -17.19
CA ARG A 214 -11.47 -1.15 -17.81
C ARG A 214 -11.50 -0.03 -16.77
N GLN A 215 -12.15 -0.24 -15.63
CA GLN A 215 -12.19 0.76 -14.57
C GLN A 215 -10.81 0.92 -13.90
N LEU A 216 -10.15 -0.21 -13.61
CA LEU A 216 -8.79 -0.21 -13.07
C LEU A 216 -7.80 0.44 -14.04
N LEU A 217 -7.99 0.25 -15.33
CA LEU A 217 -7.25 0.92 -16.41
C LEU A 217 -7.44 2.43 -16.36
N LYS A 218 -8.69 2.88 -16.42
CA LYS A 218 -9.04 4.29 -16.56
C LYS A 218 -8.48 5.11 -15.40
N ASN A 219 -8.60 4.56 -14.18
CA ASN A 219 -8.18 5.27 -12.97
C ASN A 219 -6.73 4.92 -12.61
N GLY A 220 -6.38 3.63 -12.63
CA GLY A 220 -5.07 3.10 -12.23
C GLY A 220 -3.92 3.63 -13.07
N VAL A 221 -4.08 3.76 -14.40
CA VAL A 221 -3.00 4.25 -15.27
C VAL A 221 -2.57 5.67 -14.89
N SER A 222 -3.53 6.55 -14.60
CA SER A 222 -3.23 7.91 -14.17
C SER A 222 -2.48 7.90 -12.84
N PHE A 223 -2.87 7.03 -11.90
CA PHE A 223 -2.18 6.90 -10.62
C PHE A 223 -0.75 6.38 -10.78
N PHE A 224 -0.53 5.33 -11.57
CA PHE A 224 0.82 4.81 -11.82
C PHE A 224 1.70 5.84 -12.51
N ALA A 225 1.17 6.59 -13.49
CA ALA A 225 1.93 7.65 -14.16
C ALA A 225 2.34 8.76 -13.19
N VAL A 226 1.44 9.19 -12.30
CA VAL A 226 1.75 10.20 -11.27
C VAL A 226 2.76 9.67 -10.27
N ASN A 227 2.61 8.43 -9.79
CA ASN A 227 3.55 7.82 -8.86
C ASN A 227 4.96 7.68 -9.48
N LEU A 228 5.02 7.21 -10.73
CA LEU A 228 6.28 7.11 -11.49
C LEU A 228 6.94 8.49 -11.67
N ALA A 229 6.17 9.52 -12.00
CA ALA A 229 6.69 10.88 -12.13
C ALA A 229 7.24 11.42 -10.81
N LEU A 230 6.57 11.15 -9.67
CA LEU A 230 7.05 11.55 -8.34
C LEU A 230 8.31 10.77 -7.92
N MET A 231 8.38 9.48 -8.25
CA MET A 231 9.57 8.66 -8.03
C MET A 231 10.75 9.14 -8.87
N LEU A 232 10.51 9.49 -10.14
CA LEU A 232 11.52 10.09 -11.01
C LEU A 232 11.98 11.45 -10.49
N PHE A 233 11.05 12.31 -10.07
CA PHE A 233 11.38 13.59 -9.43
C PHE A 233 12.25 13.39 -8.19
N SER A 234 11.94 12.40 -7.34
CA SER A 234 12.71 12.10 -6.13
C SER A 234 14.09 11.52 -6.47
N CYS A 235 14.17 10.64 -7.46
CA CYS A 235 15.42 10.04 -7.93
C CYS A 235 16.36 11.09 -8.54
N VAL A 236 15.85 11.87 -9.51
CA VAL A 236 16.63 12.92 -10.17
C VAL A 236 16.98 14.03 -9.19
N GLY A 237 16.01 14.47 -8.38
CA GLY A 237 16.24 15.49 -7.36
C GLY A 237 17.28 15.08 -6.32
N SER A 238 17.37 13.79 -5.99
CA SER A 238 18.41 13.27 -5.10
C SER A 238 19.80 13.22 -5.71
N ALA A 239 19.90 13.22 -7.05
CA ALA A 239 21.18 13.21 -7.76
C ALA A 239 21.82 14.61 -7.84
N TYR A 240 21.06 15.69 -7.59
CA TYR A 240 21.55 17.06 -7.68
C TYR A 240 21.62 17.75 -6.31
N PRO A 241 22.78 18.32 -5.91
CA PRO A 241 22.92 19.03 -4.64
C PRO A 241 21.96 20.21 -4.44
N SER A 242 21.47 20.80 -5.55
CA SER A 242 20.54 21.94 -5.54
C SER A 242 19.09 21.56 -5.27
N THR A 243 18.74 20.28 -5.31
CA THR A 243 17.35 19.81 -5.13
C THR A 243 17.23 18.65 -4.15
N VAL A 244 18.33 18.08 -3.67
CA VAL A 244 18.37 16.91 -2.76
C VAL A 244 17.53 17.12 -1.50
N ILE A 245 17.57 18.31 -0.88
CA ILE A 245 16.81 18.56 0.36
C ILE A 245 15.30 18.67 0.05
N ILE A 246 14.94 19.28 -1.08
CA ILE A 246 13.54 19.42 -1.49
C ILE A 246 12.94 18.05 -1.85
N ALA A 247 13.69 17.25 -2.61
CA ALA A 247 13.27 15.94 -3.07
C ALA A 247 13.05 14.97 -1.89
N ASN A 248 14.01 14.91 -0.96
CA ASN A 248 13.99 13.94 0.13
C ASN A 248 13.26 14.43 1.39
N GLY A 249 13.46 15.71 1.72
CA GLY A 249 13.01 16.31 2.98
C GLY A 249 11.60 16.88 2.96
N SER A 250 10.85 16.76 1.85
CA SER A 250 9.50 17.32 1.74
C SER A 250 8.37 16.37 2.15
N GLY A 251 8.57 15.05 2.10
CA GLY A 251 7.46 14.10 2.31
C GLY A 251 6.39 14.09 1.22
N LEU A 252 6.61 14.81 0.12
CA LEU A 252 5.63 14.95 -0.96
C LEU A 252 5.30 13.60 -1.62
N LEU A 253 6.33 12.80 -1.93
CA LEU A 253 6.18 11.46 -2.50
C LEU A 253 5.32 10.57 -1.59
N THR A 254 5.60 10.55 -0.28
CA THR A 254 4.85 9.76 0.71
C THR A 254 3.40 10.22 0.83
N ALA A 255 3.15 11.53 0.89
CA ALA A 255 1.81 12.08 1.00
C ALA A 255 0.94 11.74 -0.23
N LEU A 256 1.50 11.93 -1.43
CA LEU A 256 0.79 11.64 -2.67
C LEU A 256 0.58 10.15 -2.89
N SER A 257 1.60 9.32 -2.67
CA SER A 257 1.48 7.86 -2.76
C SER A 257 0.38 7.32 -1.85
N SER A 258 0.36 7.74 -0.57
CA SER A 258 -0.69 7.32 0.38
C SER A 258 -2.09 7.75 -0.04
N THR A 259 -2.23 8.98 -0.53
CA THR A 259 -3.49 9.53 -1.06
C THR A 259 -3.98 8.70 -2.25
N MET A 260 -3.08 8.39 -3.19
CA MET A 260 -3.41 7.57 -4.37
C MET A 260 -3.83 6.16 -3.98
N CYS A 261 -3.09 5.50 -3.07
CA CYS A 261 -3.42 4.17 -2.59
C CYS A 261 -4.80 4.13 -1.91
N SER A 262 -5.14 5.15 -1.11
CA SER A 262 -6.45 5.27 -0.47
C SER A 262 -7.58 5.43 -1.51
N ARG A 263 -7.38 6.24 -2.56
CA ARG A 263 -8.37 6.43 -3.62
C ARG A 263 -8.58 5.22 -4.50
N ILE A 264 -7.50 4.49 -4.83
CA ILE A 264 -7.59 3.23 -5.57
C ILE A 264 -8.38 2.20 -4.74
N PHE A 265 -8.10 2.11 -3.44
CA PHE A 265 -8.81 1.20 -2.53
C PHE A 265 -10.32 1.43 -2.57
N PHE A 266 -10.77 2.69 -2.44
CA PHE A 266 -12.18 3.02 -2.52
C PHE A 266 -12.78 2.82 -3.91
N SER A 267 -12.05 3.17 -4.98
CA SER A 267 -12.53 2.93 -6.35
C SER A 267 -12.78 1.44 -6.63
N MET A 268 -12.03 0.53 -6.01
CA MET A 268 -12.27 -0.91 -6.11
C MET A 268 -13.51 -1.35 -5.32
N HIS A 269 -13.77 -0.72 -4.17
CA HIS A 269 -14.96 -1.00 -3.37
C HIS A 269 -16.24 -0.51 -4.03
N ASP A 270 -16.23 0.71 -4.56
CA ASP A 270 -17.36 1.30 -5.30
C ASP A 270 -17.74 0.37 -6.46
N PHE A 271 -16.76 -0.02 -7.28
CA PHE A 271 -16.96 -0.96 -8.39
C PHE A 271 -17.53 -2.32 -7.95
N ALA A 272 -17.00 -2.89 -6.86
CA ALA A 272 -17.49 -4.17 -6.34
C ALA A 272 -18.91 -4.09 -5.76
N SER A 273 -19.37 -2.89 -5.39
CA SER A 273 -20.73 -2.67 -4.89
C SER A 273 -21.74 -2.54 -6.04
N GLU A 274 -21.39 -1.83 -7.11
CA GLU A 274 -22.23 -1.65 -8.30
C GLU A 274 -22.51 -2.99 -9.00
N ASP A 275 -21.50 -3.85 -9.12
CA ASP A 275 -21.64 -5.16 -9.76
C ASP A 275 -22.65 -6.06 -9.03
N ARG A 276 -22.75 -5.94 -7.69
CA ARG A 276 -23.73 -6.69 -6.88
C ARG A 276 -25.17 -6.26 -7.15
N VAL A 277 -25.38 -4.96 -7.39
CA VAL A 277 -26.73 -4.42 -7.66
C VAL A 277 -27.24 -4.95 -9.00
N HIS A 278 -26.40 -4.96 -10.04
CA HIS A 278 -26.77 -5.47 -11.37
C HIS A 278 -27.11 -6.96 -11.35
N VAL A 279 -26.43 -7.77 -10.54
CA VAL A 279 -26.77 -9.20 -10.39
C VAL A 279 -28.14 -9.39 -9.72
N SER A 280 -28.56 -8.49 -8.82
CA SER A 280 -29.84 -8.61 -8.12
C SER A 280 -31.08 -8.23 -8.96
N ILE A 281 -30.91 -7.39 -9.98
CA ILE A 281 -32.00 -6.88 -10.83
C ILE A 281 -32.28 -7.81 -12.03
N GLY A 282 -31.44 -8.84 -12.23
CA GLY A 282 -31.70 -9.87 -13.23
C GLY A 282 -33.10 -10.48 -13.03
N PRO A 283 -33.94 -10.57 -14.09
CA PRO A 283 -35.30 -11.07 -13.98
C PRO A 283 -35.27 -12.42 -13.28
N SER A 284 -36.05 -12.55 -12.19
CA SER A 284 -36.18 -13.81 -11.47
C SER A 284 -36.44 -14.90 -12.50
N PRO A 285 -35.65 -15.99 -12.52
CA PRO A 285 -35.80 -17.02 -13.52
C PRO A 285 -37.23 -17.51 -13.47
N VAL A 286 -37.99 -17.18 -14.51
CA VAL A 286 -39.37 -17.62 -14.65
C VAL A 286 -39.29 -19.14 -14.63
N SER A 287 -39.82 -19.72 -13.56
CA SER A 287 -39.86 -21.14 -13.29
C SER A 287 -40.62 -21.83 -14.43
N GLY A 288 -39.91 -22.31 -15.45
CA GLY A 288 -40.60 -22.89 -16.60
C GLY A 288 -39.74 -23.65 -17.60
N VAL A 289 -38.46 -23.31 -17.78
CA VAL A 289 -37.66 -23.95 -18.85
C VAL A 289 -36.52 -24.78 -18.26
N ARG A 290 -36.83 -26.06 -18.06
CA ARG A 290 -35.88 -27.14 -17.81
C ARG A 290 -35.13 -27.41 -19.12
N GLY A 291 -34.09 -26.63 -19.41
CA GLY A 291 -33.32 -26.84 -20.64
C GLY A 291 -32.03 -26.03 -20.69
N SER A 292 -30.91 -26.76 -20.67
CA SER A 292 -29.58 -26.34 -21.10
C SER A 292 -28.84 -25.34 -20.21
N ALA A 293 -27.91 -25.88 -19.42
CA ALA A 293 -26.88 -25.13 -18.72
C ALA A 293 -25.98 -24.40 -19.74
N ILE A 294 -26.28 -23.13 -20.00
CA ILE A 294 -25.34 -22.23 -20.65
C ILE A 294 -24.28 -21.90 -19.60
N PHE A 295 -23.08 -22.47 -19.78
CA PHE A 295 -21.87 -22.08 -19.09
C PHE A 295 -21.51 -20.64 -19.51
N THR A 296 -22.21 -19.65 -18.96
CA THR A 296 -21.70 -18.28 -18.94
C THR A 296 -20.51 -18.27 -18.00
N GLY A 297 -19.33 -17.98 -18.55
CA GLY A 297 -18.06 -17.92 -17.82
C GLY A 297 -18.12 -16.87 -16.72
N GLN A 298 -18.64 -17.26 -15.56
CA GLN A 298 -18.51 -16.51 -14.32
C GLN A 298 -17.05 -16.56 -13.88
N PHE A 299 -16.24 -15.65 -14.41
CA PHE A 299 -15.13 -15.06 -13.65
C PHE A 299 -15.70 -14.06 -12.64
N ALA A 300 -16.72 -14.46 -11.87
CA ALA A 300 -16.94 -13.84 -10.58
C ALA A 300 -15.67 -14.17 -9.80
N ILE A 301 -14.82 -13.19 -9.51
CA ILE A 301 -13.87 -13.34 -8.43
C ILE A 301 -14.76 -13.58 -7.22
N PRO A 302 -14.85 -14.79 -6.64
CA PRO A 302 -15.39 -14.83 -5.32
C PRO A 302 -14.32 -14.07 -4.52
N LEU A 303 -14.64 -12.84 -4.13
CA LEU A 303 -14.29 -12.45 -2.78
C LEU A 303 -15.01 -13.48 -1.93
N GLU A 304 -14.40 -14.67 -1.80
CA GLU A 304 -14.63 -15.53 -0.68
C GLU A 304 -14.27 -14.62 0.49
N THR A 305 -15.30 -13.95 1.02
CA THR A 305 -15.43 -13.80 2.44
C THR A 305 -14.88 -15.08 3.01
N PHE A 306 -13.75 -14.98 3.73
CA PHE A 306 -13.38 -15.93 4.75
C PHE A 306 -14.63 -16.13 5.60
N SER A 307 -15.45 -17.08 5.18
CA SER A 307 -16.77 -17.33 5.71
C SER A 307 -16.55 -18.33 6.81
N ASP A 308 -16.53 -17.80 8.03
CA ASP A 308 -17.01 -18.41 9.26
C ASP A 308 -17.07 -19.94 9.27
N GLY A 309 -16.03 -20.56 9.83
CA GLY A 309 -16.12 -21.87 10.47
C GLY A 309 -16.89 -21.83 11.80
N SER A 310 -17.98 -21.06 11.91
CA SER A 310 -18.74 -20.94 13.18
C SER A 310 -20.25 -20.78 13.02
N ARG A 311 -20.84 -21.28 11.93
CA ARG A 311 -22.29 -21.57 11.91
C ARG A 311 -22.52 -23.08 11.97
N SER A 312 -23.00 -23.51 13.14
CA SER A 312 -23.64 -24.80 13.34
C SER A 312 -24.81 -24.96 12.34
N PRO A 313 -25.00 -26.15 11.74
CA PRO A 313 -26.06 -26.34 10.77
C PRO A 313 -27.41 -26.41 11.50
N SER A 314 -28.16 -25.31 11.51
CA SER A 314 -29.61 -25.38 11.73
C SER A 314 -30.21 -26.06 10.50
N GLY A 315 -30.75 -27.26 10.70
CA GLY A 315 -31.24 -28.15 9.66
C GLY A 315 -32.22 -27.50 8.70
N LEU A 316 -31.87 -27.54 7.42
CA LEU A 316 -32.84 -27.48 6.33
C LEU A 316 -33.36 -28.91 6.15
N GLN A 317 -34.51 -29.22 6.77
CA GLN A 317 -35.25 -30.44 6.45
C GLN A 317 -35.81 -30.29 5.03
N VAL A 318 -35.16 -30.95 4.07
CA VAL A 318 -35.74 -31.22 2.76
C VAL A 318 -36.60 -32.48 2.92
N THR A 319 -37.90 -32.30 3.08
CA THR A 319 -38.88 -33.39 2.95
C THR A 319 -38.94 -33.82 1.49
N PHE A 320 -38.39 -35.00 1.21
CA PHE A 320 -38.70 -35.75 0.00
C PHE A 320 -39.94 -36.59 0.28
N ASP A 321 -41.01 -36.35 -0.48
CA ASP A 321 -42.16 -37.25 -0.53
C ASP A 321 -41.75 -38.54 -1.26
N THR A 322 -41.54 -39.61 -0.51
CA THR A 322 -41.48 -40.98 -1.03
C THR A 322 -42.82 -41.69 -0.81
N PRO A 323 -43.33 -42.43 -1.81
CA PRO A 323 -44.57 -43.19 -1.70
C PRO A 323 -44.39 -44.44 -0.83
N PRO A 324 -45.48 -45.00 -0.26
CA PRO A 324 -45.40 -46.02 0.76
C PRO A 324 -45.10 -47.39 0.15
N HIS A 325 -43.99 -48.00 0.57
CA HIS A 325 -43.78 -49.44 0.48
C HIS A 325 -43.75 -50.03 1.89
N SER A 326 -44.78 -50.82 2.16
CA SER A 326 -44.91 -51.69 3.32
C SER A 326 -44.04 -52.94 3.19
N ILE A 327 -43.75 -53.55 4.36
CA ILE A 327 -43.35 -54.94 4.63
C ILE A 327 -41.85 -55.13 4.93
N GLY A 328 -41.55 -55.63 6.14
CA GLY A 328 -40.31 -56.38 6.41
C GLY A 328 -39.79 -56.31 7.84
N ARG A 329 -40.25 -57.24 8.69
CA ARG A 329 -39.78 -57.51 10.07
C ARG A 329 -38.43 -58.28 10.07
N SER A 330 -37.47 -57.90 10.91
CA SER A 330 -36.61 -58.79 11.75
C SER A 330 -35.59 -57.93 12.54
N VAL A 331 -35.72 -57.80 13.86
CA VAL A 331 -34.98 -58.56 14.91
C VAL A 331 -33.50 -58.76 14.60
N SER A 332 -32.59 -58.13 15.38
CA SER A 332 -31.62 -58.85 16.24
C SER A 332 -30.60 -57.92 16.95
N THR A 333 -30.69 -57.91 18.28
CA THR A 333 -29.65 -57.93 19.33
C THR A 333 -28.34 -57.07 19.29
N LYS A 334 -28.12 -56.47 20.48
CA LYS A 334 -26.91 -56.49 21.34
C LYS A 334 -25.71 -55.55 21.07
N GLY A 335 -25.30 -54.92 22.18
CA GLY A 335 -23.90 -54.69 22.57
C GLY A 335 -23.49 -53.20 22.58
N LYS A 336 -23.54 -52.50 23.72
CA LYS A 336 -22.53 -52.39 24.80
C LYS A 336 -21.24 -51.60 24.43
N TYR A 337 -21.08 -50.51 25.18
CA TYR A 337 -19.88 -50.04 25.90
C TYR A 337 -18.87 -49.03 25.30
N SER A 338 -18.66 -47.98 26.13
CA SER A 338 -17.44 -47.22 26.48
C SER A 338 -16.75 -46.37 25.42
N ASP A 339 -16.71 -45.05 25.58
CA ASP A 339 -15.93 -44.21 26.53
C ASP A 339 -14.51 -43.93 26.05
N LYS A 340 -14.23 -42.61 25.93
CA LYS A 340 -12.94 -41.93 26.18
C LYS A 340 -11.80 -42.23 25.19
N LEU A 341 -10.81 -41.38 24.94
CA LEU A 341 -10.29 -40.21 25.65
C LEU A 341 -9.47 -39.37 24.64
N CYS A 342 -9.45 -38.05 24.85
CA CYS A 342 -8.39 -37.17 24.36
C CYS A 342 -7.05 -37.48 25.04
N VAL A 343 -5.95 -37.39 24.29
CA VAL A 343 -4.72 -36.66 24.64
C VAL A 343 -4.16 -36.07 23.35
#